data_AF-A0A534PCY4-F1
#
_entry.id   AF-A0A534PCY4-F1
#
_cell.length_a   1.000
_cell.length_b   1.000
_cell.length_c   1.000
_cell.angle_alpha   90.00
_cell.angle_beta   90.00
_cell.angle_gamma   90.00
#
_symmetry.space_group_name_H-M   'P 1'
#
loop_
_entity.id
_entity.type
_entity.pdbx_description
1 polymer ?
#
loop_
_entity_poly.entity_id
_entity_poly.type
_entity_poly.pdbx_seq_one_letter_code
_entity_poly.pdbx_strand_id
1 'polypeptide(L)'
;MPLAVKVDFDNLYYRNVDGDTWSRAKAGGDFHQLNTGNPRGNFIFGPLELDVNAKVAYWTWRDGGGGSNQGLFRANADGSGWTAIEKSADTYWYGPRVDDNYIFYMHAGALYRRLK
;
A
#
# COMPACT_ATOMS: atom_id res chain seq x y z
N MET A 1 8.01 -12.99 -5.00
CA MET A 1 9.27 -12.31 -4.60
C MET A 1 8.95 -10.96 -4.00
N PRO A 2 9.39 -10.63 -2.78
CA PRO A 2 9.25 -9.27 -2.21
C PRO A 2 10.02 -8.25 -3.05
N LEU A 3 9.41 -7.09 -3.29
CA LEU A 3 9.99 -5.98 -4.06
C LEU A 3 10.09 -4.68 -3.25
N ALA A 4 9.30 -4.54 -2.19
CA ALA A 4 9.43 -3.46 -1.22
C ALA A 4 9.28 -4.04 0.19
N VAL A 5 10.11 -3.56 1.11
CA VAL A 5 10.06 -3.91 2.54
C VAL A 5 10.14 -2.64 3.36
N LYS A 6 9.32 -2.55 4.39
CA LYS A 6 9.29 -1.47 5.37
C LYS A 6 9.18 -2.03 6.78
N VAL A 7 9.55 -1.25 7.77
CA VAL A 7 9.42 -1.59 9.18
C VAL A 7 8.89 -0.38 9.93
N ASP A 8 8.09 -0.61 10.96
CA ASP A 8 7.81 0.40 12.00
C ASP A 8 8.51 -0.02 13.31
N PHE A 9 8.06 0.46 14.47
CA PHE A 9 8.69 0.06 15.74
C PHE A 9 8.47 -1.43 16.08
N ASP A 10 7.35 -2.04 15.67
CA ASP A 10 6.95 -3.40 16.11
C ASP A 10 6.85 -4.45 15.00
N ASN A 11 6.69 -4.02 13.75
CA ASN A 11 6.31 -4.87 12.63
C ASN A 11 7.24 -4.70 11.43
N LEU A 12 7.31 -5.74 10.60
CA LEU A 12 7.79 -5.68 9.23
C LEU A 12 6.59 -5.74 8.27
N TYR A 13 6.77 -5.13 7.12
CA TYR A 13 5.78 -5.04 6.05
C TYR A 13 6.49 -5.31 4.74
N TYR A 14 5.83 -5.97 3.81
CA TYR A 14 6.37 -6.11 2.47
C TYR A 14 5.29 -6.12 1.41
N ARG A 15 5.69 -5.77 0.19
CA ARG A 15 4.93 -5.99 -1.03
C ARG A 15 5.68 -6.93 -1.95
N ASN A 16 4.95 -7.81 -2.63
CA ASN A 16 5.52 -8.75 -3.60
C ASN A 16 5.13 -8.38 -5.05
N VAL A 17 5.75 -9.06 -6.02
CA VAL A 17 5.50 -8.90 -7.45
C VAL A 17 4.03 -9.08 -7.87
N ASP A 18 3.25 -9.79 -7.08
CA ASP A 18 1.82 -10.02 -7.32
C ASP A 18 0.93 -8.88 -6.76
N GLY A 19 1.56 -7.84 -6.19
CA GLY A 19 0.91 -6.71 -5.56
C GLY A 19 0.53 -6.93 -4.11
N ASP A 20 0.58 -8.17 -3.61
CA ASP A 20 0.14 -8.50 -2.26
C ASP A 20 0.92 -7.67 -1.25
N THR A 21 0.20 -7.22 -0.21
CA THR A 21 0.76 -6.41 0.87
C THR A 21 0.54 -7.18 2.16
N TRP A 22 1.63 -7.41 2.89
CA TRP A 22 1.64 -8.23 4.09
C TRP A 22 2.33 -7.51 5.23
N SER A 23 1.99 -7.91 6.45
CA SER A 23 2.75 -7.55 7.64
C SER A 23 2.93 -8.73 8.58
N ARG A 24 3.86 -8.58 9.51
CA ARG A 24 4.14 -9.52 10.60
C ARG A 24 4.84 -8.79 11.73
N ALA A 25 4.59 -9.17 12.97
CA ALA A 25 5.37 -8.68 14.10
C ALA A 25 6.85 -9.10 13.97
N LYS A 26 7.78 -8.21 14.34
CA LYS A 26 9.22 -8.51 14.30
C LYS A 26 9.60 -9.66 15.24
N ALA A 27 8.84 -9.83 16.32
CA ALA A 27 9.02 -10.93 17.27
C ALA A 27 8.62 -12.30 16.70
N GLY A 28 8.00 -12.36 15.52
CA GLY A 28 7.48 -13.59 14.91
C GLY A 28 5.95 -13.64 14.90
N GLY A 29 5.37 -14.83 14.75
CA GLY A 29 3.93 -15.04 14.60
C GLY A 29 3.47 -15.18 13.15
N ASP A 30 2.16 -15.01 12.92
CA ASP A 30 1.56 -15.17 11.59
C ASP A 30 1.70 -13.92 10.73
N PHE A 31 1.61 -14.11 9.40
CA PHE A 31 1.49 -13.00 8.47
C PHE A 31 0.04 -12.54 8.36
N HIS A 32 -0.17 -11.23 8.39
CA HIS A 32 -1.47 -10.60 8.15
C HIS A 32 -1.52 -10.02 6.74
N GLN A 33 -2.53 -10.43 5.96
CA GLN A 33 -2.78 -9.86 4.64
C GLN A 33 -3.42 -8.49 4.78
N LEU A 34 -2.84 -7.49 4.14
CA LEU A 34 -3.27 -6.10 4.26
C LEU A 34 -4.11 -5.65 3.07
N ASN A 35 -3.92 -6.25 1.89
CA ASN A 35 -4.60 -5.83 0.66
C ASN A 35 -5.91 -6.60 0.41
N THR A 36 -6.69 -6.94 1.44
CA THR A 36 -7.87 -7.83 1.31
C THR A 36 -8.93 -7.34 0.31
N GLY A 37 -9.04 -6.02 0.10
CA GLY A 37 -9.93 -5.45 -0.92
C GLY A 37 -9.27 -5.11 -2.27
N ASN A 38 -7.97 -5.37 -2.43
CA ASN A 38 -7.30 -5.31 -3.73
C ASN A 38 -7.03 -6.75 -4.21
N PRO A 39 -7.56 -7.15 -5.38
CA PRO A 39 -7.36 -8.52 -5.87
C PRO A 39 -5.87 -8.80 -6.05
N ARG A 40 -5.43 -10.04 -5.85
CA ARG A 40 -4.05 -10.41 -6.25
C ARG A 40 -3.88 -10.12 -7.74
N GLY A 41 -2.85 -9.34 -8.08
CA GLY A 41 -2.68 -8.85 -9.44
C GLY A 41 -2.17 -9.94 -10.37
N ASN A 42 -2.79 -10.06 -11.55
CA ASN A 42 -2.19 -10.79 -12.67
C ASN A 42 -1.15 -9.93 -13.43
N PHE A 43 -1.24 -8.59 -13.30
CA PHE A 43 -0.30 -7.65 -13.91
C PHE A 43 -0.29 -6.34 -13.12
N ILE A 44 0.62 -6.22 -12.14
CA ILE A 44 0.83 -4.98 -11.39
C ILE A 44 1.95 -4.19 -12.04
N PHE A 45 1.67 -2.92 -12.35
CA PHE A 45 2.67 -2.02 -12.89
C PHE A 45 3.64 -1.60 -11.77
N GLY A 46 4.95 -1.67 -12.03
CA GLY A 46 5.97 -1.14 -11.11
C GLY A 46 6.04 0.40 -11.15
N PRO A 47 6.57 1.06 -10.08
CA PRO A 47 7.11 0.47 -8.85
C PRO A 47 6.04 0.09 -7.81
N LEU A 48 6.25 -1.03 -7.11
CA LEU A 48 5.39 -1.54 -6.04
C LEU A 48 5.72 -0.87 -4.70
N GLU A 49 5.39 0.41 -4.61
CA GLU A 49 5.75 1.24 -3.47
C GLU A 49 4.87 0.98 -2.24
N LEU A 50 5.46 1.20 -1.07
CA LEU A 50 4.92 0.96 0.27
C LEU A 50 5.56 1.96 1.23
N ASP A 51 4.76 2.52 2.13
CA ASP A 51 5.27 3.21 3.32
C ASP A 51 4.42 2.93 4.54
N VAL A 52 4.98 3.16 5.73
CA VAL A 52 4.35 2.77 7.00
C VAL A 52 4.56 3.84 8.06
N ASN A 53 3.54 4.08 8.87
CA ASN A 53 3.63 4.96 10.04
C ASN A 53 2.63 4.52 11.12
N ALA A 54 3.11 4.39 12.36
CA ALA A 54 2.33 4.05 13.54
C ALA A 54 1.41 2.83 13.36
N LYS A 55 1.98 1.67 12.98
CA LYS A 55 1.26 0.41 12.72
C LYS A 55 0.26 0.43 11.57
N VAL A 56 0.32 1.41 10.68
CA VAL A 56 -0.53 1.48 9.49
C VAL A 56 0.33 1.49 8.24
N ALA A 57 0.01 0.62 7.29
CA ALA A 57 0.65 0.54 5.98
C ALA A 57 -0.16 1.31 4.94
N TYR A 58 0.55 1.95 4.01
CA TYR A 58 0.01 2.73 2.90
C TYR A 58 0.65 2.31 1.60
N TRP A 59 -0.15 2.12 0.55
CA TRP A 59 0.37 1.73 -0.75
C TRP A 59 -0.51 2.25 -1.87
N THR A 60 0.09 2.36 -3.06
CA THR A 60 -0.64 2.59 -4.29
C THR A 60 -0.96 1.27 -4.99
N TRP A 61 -2.13 1.17 -5.60
CA TRP A 61 -2.53 0.06 -6.45
C TRP A 61 -2.67 0.54 -7.90
N ARG A 62 -2.03 -0.20 -8.81
CA ARG A 62 -1.90 0.11 -10.24
C ARG A 62 -1.78 -1.18 -11.04
N ASP A 63 -2.91 -1.77 -11.41
CA ASP A 63 -2.95 -2.96 -12.27
C ASP A 63 -3.20 -2.62 -13.75
N GLY A 64 -2.85 -3.58 -14.61
CA GLY A 64 -3.08 -3.52 -16.07
C GLY A 64 -4.52 -3.41 -16.52
N GLY A 65 -5.47 -3.78 -15.65
CA GLY A 65 -6.89 -3.73 -15.95
C GLY A 65 -7.46 -2.31 -15.86
N GLY A 66 -6.80 -1.40 -15.14
CA GLY A 66 -7.33 -0.07 -14.89
C GLY A 66 -8.63 -0.12 -14.08
N GLY A 67 -9.46 0.92 -14.19
CA GLY A 67 -10.80 0.92 -13.61
C GLY A 67 -10.82 1.05 -12.07
N SER A 68 -11.85 0.49 -11.44
CA SER A 68 -12.18 0.80 -10.04
C SER A 68 -11.21 0.20 -9.01
N ASN A 69 -10.12 -0.45 -9.38
CA ASN A 69 -9.16 -1.02 -8.44
C ASN A 69 -7.95 -0.13 -8.16
N GLN A 70 -7.77 0.96 -8.93
CA GLN A 70 -6.60 1.82 -8.79
C GLN A 70 -6.78 2.85 -7.69
N GLY A 71 -5.66 3.30 -7.10
CA GLY A 71 -5.72 4.33 -6.08
C GLY A 71 -4.65 4.22 -4.98
N LEU A 72 -4.92 4.94 -3.89
CA LEU A 72 -4.17 4.95 -2.65
C LEU A 72 -4.97 4.23 -1.56
N PHE A 73 -4.33 3.29 -0.87
CA PHE A 73 -4.97 2.41 0.11
C PHE A 73 -4.19 2.38 1.42
N ARG A 74 -4.88 1.94 2.48
CA ARG A 74 -4.26 1.67 3.77
C ARG A 74 -4.86 0.45 4.46
N ALA A 75 -4.13 -0.11 5.42
CA ALA A 75 -4.62 -1.06 6.40
C ALA A 75 -3.73 -1.07 7.65
N ASN A 76 -4.29 -1.49 8.78
CA ASN A 76 -3.57 -1.69 10.03
C ASN A 76 -2.69 -2.95 9.95
N ALA A 77 -1.63 -3.01 10.77
CA ALA A 77 -0.69 -4.14 10.83
C ALA A 77 -1.34 -5.48 11.22
N ASP A 78 -2.52 -5.47 11.83
CA ASP A 78 -3.27 -6.69 12.15
C ASP A 78 -4.16 -7.17 10.98
N GLY A 79 -4.10 -6.49 9.83
CA GLY A 79 -4.96 -6.76 8.66
C GLY A 79 -6.34 -6.11 8.73
N SER A 80 -6.68 -5.44 9.84
CA SER A 80 -7.93 -4.70 9.97
C SER A 80 -7.86 -3.33 9.28
N GLY A 81 -9.01 -2.65 9.20
CA GLY A 81 -9.06 -1.25 8.77
C GLY A 81 -8.65 -1.01 7.31
N TRP A 82 -8.72 -2.04 6.46
CA TRP A 82 -8.52 -1.87 5.03
C TRP A 82 -9.50 -0.84 4.49
N THR A 83 -8.97 0.16 3.78
CA THR A 83 -9.80 1.15 3.10
C THR A 83 -9.06 1.77 1.93
N ALA A 84 -9.81 2.19 0.92
CA ALA A 84 -9.32 3.10 -0.09
C ALA A 84 -9.37 4.53 0.44
N ILE A 85 -8.24 5.23 0.39
CA ILE A 85 -8.16 6.66 0.71
C ILE A 85 -8.63 7.46 -0.50
N GLU A 86 -8.21 7.05 -1.69
CA GLU A 86 -8.58 7.70 -2.95
C GLU A 86 -8.55 6.69 -4.10
N LYS A 87 -9.43 6.88 -5.10
CA LYS A 87 -9.54 5.99 -6.27
C LYS A 87 -9.82 6.80 -7.54
N SER A 88 -9.29 6.31 -8.66
CA SER A 88 -9.61 6.75 -10.02
C SER A 88 -9.52 5.56 -10.97
N ALA A 89 -10.04 5.69 -12.19
CA ALA A 89 -9.96 4.64 -13.21
C ALA A 89 -8.59 4.55 -13.91
N ASP A 90 -7.73 5.56 -13.74
CA ASP A 90 -6.40 5.61 -14.36
C ASP A 90 -5.32 4.91 -13.53
N THR A 91 -4.17 4.63 -14.16
CA THR A 91 -3.08 3.83 -13.59
C THR A 91 -1.87 4.67 -13.16
N TYR A 92 -1.97 6.01 -13.15
CA TYR A 92 -0.85 6.91 -12.89
C TYR A 92 -0.69 7.23 -11.39
N TRP A 93 -0.41 6.20 -10.59
CA TRP A 93 -0.23 6.30 -9.14
C TRP A 93 1.21 5.95 -8.74
N TYR A 94 1.82 6.79 -7.89
CA TYR A 94 3.18 6.58 -7.36
C TYR A 94 3.30 7.12 -5.93
N GLY A 95 4.30 6.66 -5.17
CA GLY A 95 4.38 6.82 -3.72
C GLY A 95 3.66 5.67 -2.98
N PRO A 96 3.38 5.79 -1.67
CA PRO A 96 3.32 7.00 -0.84
C PRO A 96 4.61 7.30 -0.06
N ARG A 97 4.69 8.49 0.55
CA ARG A 97 5.58 8.82 1.69
C ARG A 97 4.73 9.37 2.83
N VAL A 98 4.92 8.85 4.04
CA VAL A 98 4.00 9.08 5.16
C VAL A 98 4.75 9.57 6.39
N ASP A 99 4.24 10.63 7.01
CA ASP A 99 4.64 11.10 8.33
C ASP A 99 3.47 10.98 9.33
N ASP A 100 3.61 11.58 10.51
CA ASP A 100 2.61 11.48 11.58
C ASP A 100 1.27 12.18 11.23
N ASN A 101 1.29 13.12 10.30
CA ASN A 101 0.13 13.94 9.93
C ASN A 101 -0.34 13.68 8.50
N TYR A 102 0.58 13.41 7.58
CA TYR A 102 0.33 13.51 6.15
C TYR A 102 0.80 12.31 5.35
N ILE A 103 0.10 12.12 4.24
CA ILE A 103 0.42 11.17 3.19
C ILE A 103 0.70 11.97 1.92
N PHE A 104 1.87 11.77 1.33
CA PHE A 104 2.30 12.38 0.06
C PHE A 104 2.37 11.30 -1.02
N TYR A 105 1.84 11.59 -2.21
CA TYR A 105 1.80 10.65 -3.34
C TYR A 105 1.69 11.42 -4.66
N MET A 106 2.09 10.76 -5.76
CA MET A 106 1.86 11.29 -7.10
C MET A 106 0.62 10.65 -7.71
N HIS A 107 -0.23 11.46 -8.31
CA HIS A 107 -1.36 11.01 -9.12
C HIS A 107 -1.44 11.85 -10.40
N ALA A 108 -1.57 11.20 -11.55
CA ALA A 108 -1.70 11.84 -12.87
C ALA A 108 -0.63 12.93 -13.15
N GLY A 109 0.60 12.73 -12.66
CA GLY A 109 1.73 13.65 -12.87
C GLY A 109 1.84 14.79 -11.86
N ALA A 110 0.95 14.90 -10.88
CA ALA A 110 0.99 15.92 -9.84
C ALA A 110 1.28 15.32 -8.45
N LEU A 111 1.91 16.11 -7.58
CA LEU A 111 2.14 15.77 -6.17
C LEU A 111 0.91 16.18 -5.34
N TYR A 112 0.35 15.23 -4.61
CA TYR A 112 -0.76 15.41 -3.69
C TYR A 112 -0.34 15.20 -2.24
N ARG A 113 -1.15 15.77 -1.35
CA ARG A 113 -1.06 15.58 0.11
C ARG A 113 -2.45 15.31 0.67
N ARG A 114 -2.55 14.34 1.58
CA ARG A 114 -3.75 14.03 2.37
C ARG A 114 -3.43 14.02 3.86
N LEU A 115 -4.40 14.37 4.69
CA LEU A 115 -4.35 14.08 6.13
C LEU A 115 -4.54 12.57 6.32
N LYS A 116 -3.81 11.98 7.27
CA LYS A 116 -3.80 10.54 7.56
C LYS A 116 -5.12 10.03 8.16
#